data_AF-A0A250JKC1-F1
#
_entry.id   AF-A0A250JKC1-F1
#
_cell.length_a   1.000
_cell.length_b   1.000
_cell.length_c   1.000
_cell.angle_alpha   90.00
_cell.angle_beta   90.00
_cell.angle_gamma   90.00
#
_symmetry.space_group_name_H-M   'P 1'
#
loop_
_entity.id
_entity.type
_entity.pdbx_description
1 polymer ?
#
loop_
_entity_poly.entity_id
_entity_poly.type
_entity_poly.pdbx_seq_one_letter_code
_entity_poly.pdbx_strand_id
1 'polypeptide(L)'
;MRGWVGAWALGAWVATGCGVPEEPVAPPQGGGTPIVVEEPPPSSGPEVTPGPVEPPPPTVDPNPPVQPPPTAPPPPPTAEPTVGPWPDEALVNYSSRYGLGASIQGVAVDDAYNIWLLDGERIGVLRPGDSAPRWTSGVGQAAGGFGQDRRALDSSVICGGSAGRAYVGYLTYELDTAFIYSPDGSDFPNYNNPDPTRFDPVKYDEYLKGDMDVVKLGADGQVVLEEHLSRSARSNGPSDIGIRNTNDHHFDEDRSVFTCVKVMRGQHRGDIYIGTNHGVTRVRGLEYNSHRHPVWFKPKPDGGQTQMAGYTYGLGIAQNGDVLIGNDWNLGVVTPSVALADWDKTNDTLNPEKLNSYLPELNSLEDKDFWRSLQQTTDGSYYAASKDFGLWKFTIARRSEARGTKVTGLPTDALSSIAATDDGSLFIGTRGFGLWKLDAQKQLTHVDGVDGVSVTQLVYDPTVKPAMLYVLTNAGLTVLRGH
;
A
#
# COMPACT_ATOMS: atom_id res chain seq x y z
N MET A 1 -44.53 -16.84 -7.54
CA MET A 1 -43.18 -16.76 -8.12
C MET A 1 -42.44 -15.62 -7.42
N ARG A 2 -41.64 -15.95 -6.41
CA ARG A 2 -40.81 -15.00 -5.64
C ARG A 2 -39.37 -15.34 -5.96
N GLY A 3 -38.64 -14.40 -6.57
CA GLY A 3 -37.21 -14.54 -6.85
C GLY A 3 -36.40 -14.08 -5.63
N TRP A 4 -35.51 -14.95 -5.18
CA TRP A 4 -34.49 -14.68 -4.17
C TRP A 4 -33.32 -13.94 -4.80
N VAL A 5 -32.91 -12.83 -4.19
CA VAL A 5 -31.62 -12.16 -4.43
C VAL A 5 -30.69 -12.61 -3.31
N GLY A 6 -29.66 -13.37 -3.66
CA GLY A 6 -28.62 -13.79 -2.73
C GLY A 6 -27.66 -12.65 -2.47
N ALA A 7 -27.65 -12.14 -1.24
CA ALA A 7 -26.61 -11.25 -0.73
C ALA A 7 -25.40 -12.11 -0.30
N TRP A 8 -24.26 -11.89 -0.92
CA TRP A 8 -22.99 -12.44 -0.44
C TRP A 8 -22.50 -11.59 0.72
N ALA A 9 -22.57 -12.15 1.92
CA ALA A 9 -21.95 -11.60 3.12
C ALA A 9 -20.46 -11.99 3.11
N LEU A 10 -19.59 -11.02 2.81
CA LEU A 10 -18.16 -11.13 3.14
C LEU A 10 -18.03 -11.03 4.66
N GLY A 11 -17.78 -12.17 5.31
CA GLY A 11 -17.45 -12.23 6.72
C GLY A 11 -16.16 -11.47 6.99
N ALA A 12 -16.21 -10.55 7.95
CA ALA A 12 -15.03 -9.86 8.46
C ALA A 12 -14.16 -10.87 9.23
N TRP A 13 -13.07 -11.32 8.60
CA TRP A 13 -12.02 -12.05 9.29
C TRP A 13 -11.06 -11.05 9.94
N VAL A 14 -10.75 -11.32 11.20
CA VAL A 14 -9.79 -10.55 12.01
C VAL A 14 -8.40 -11.06 11.65
N ALA A 15 -7.50 -10.17 11.21
CA ALA A 15 -6.07 -10.44 11.25
C ALA A 15 -5.63 -10.44 12.73
N THR A 16 -5.72 -11.60 13.38
CA THR A 16 -5.11 -11.83 14.69
C THR A 16 -3.64 -12.15 14.47
N GLY A 17 -2.78 -11.23 14.90
CA GLY A 17 -1.33 -11.40 14.85
C GLY A 17 -0.82 -12.59 15.68
N CYS A 18 0.27 -13.15 15.18
CA CYS A 18 1.13 -14.20 15.68
C CYS A 18 1.11 -14.39 17.21
N GLY A 19 0.42 -15.45 17.65
CA GLY A 19 0.68 -16.11 18.92
C GLY A 19 1.62 -17.29 18.68
N VAL A 20 2.71 -17.35 19.43
CA VAL A 20 3.57 -18.54 19.53
C VAL A 20 2.71 -19.71 20.02
N PRO A 21 2.82 -20.94 19.46
CA PRO A 21 2.10 -22.09 20.02
C PRO A 21 2.56 -22.36 21.45
N GLU A 22 1.59 -22.55 22.35
CA GLU A 22 1.81 -22.98 23.73
C GLU A 22 2.51 -24.35 23.75
N GLU A 23 3.71 -24.42 24.36
CA GLU A 23 4.25 -25.70 24.82
C GLU A 23 3.44 -26.21 26.03
N PRO A 24 3.24 -27.53 26.18
CA PRO A 24 2.42 -28.08 27.24
C PRO A 24 3.06 -27.90 28.62
N VAL A 25 2.37 -27.14 29.48
CA VAL A 25 2.72 -26.89 30.89
C VAL A 25 2.61 -28.18 31.71
N ALA A 26 3.70 -28.57 32.37
CA ALA A 26 3.73 -29.58 33.42
C ALA A 26 3.22 -29.01 34.77
N PRO A 27 2.62 -29.83 35.66
CA PRO A 27 1.93 -29.35 36.86
C PRO A 27 2.86 -28.81 37.96
N PRO A 28 2.34 -27.98 38.89
CA PRO A 28 3.14 -27.06 39.68
C PRO A 28 3.82 -27.74 40.88
N GLN A 29 5.06 -27.38 41.14
CA GLN A 29 5.66 -27.56 42.47
C GLN A 29 5.93 -26.21 43.14
N GLY A 30 5.30 -26.06 44.31
CA GLY A 30 5.94 -25.57 45.54
C GLY A 30 6.30 -24.08 45.61
N GLY A 31 5.65 -23.37 46.53
CA GLY A 31 5.87 -21.95 46.77
C GLY A 31 7.27 -21.56 47.24
N GLY A 32 7.66 -20.36 46.85
CA GLY A 32 8.81 -19.61 47.33
C GLY A 32 8.59 -18.12 47.06
N THR A 33 8.82 -17.29 48.07
CA THR A 33 8.68 -15.83 48.11
C THR A 33 9.54 -15.11 47.03
N PRO A 34 9.17 -13.88 46.60
CA PRO A 34 9.85 -13.19 45.52
C PRO A 34 11.22 -12.66 45.96
N ILE A 35 12.27 -13.06 45.24
CA ILE A 35 13.61 -12.49 45.35
C ILE A 35 13.70 -11.32 44.38
N VAL A 36 13.97 -10.13 44.92
CA VAL A 36 14.40 -8.95 44.17
C VAL A 36 15.78 -9.24 43.59
N VAL A 37 15.92 -9.23 42.26
CA VAL A 37 17.22 -9.34 41.59
C VAL A 37 17.69 -7.93 41.24
N GLU A 38 18.68 -7.45 41.97
CA GLU A 38 19.54 -6.32 41.58
C GLU A 38 20.41 -6.72 40.39
N GLU A 39 20.58 -5.79 39.42
CA GLU A 39 21.56 -5.92 38.33
C GLU A 39 23.00 -6.00 38.88
N PRO A 40 23.87 -6.87 38.32
CA PRO A 40 25.28 -6.87 38.68
C PRO A 40 26.07 -5.80 37.88
N PRO A 41 27.10 -5.18 38.50
CA PRO A 41 27.98 -4.23 37.82
C PRO A 41 28.95 -4.91 36.83
N PRO A 42 29.58 -4.17 35.91
CA PRO A 42 30.34 -4.78 34.82
C PRO A 42 31.73 -5.28 35.25
N SER A 43 32.01 -6.52 34.82
CA SER A 43 33.27 -7.12 34.33
C SER A 43 34.61 -6.82 35.02
N SER A 44 35.30 -7.91 35.40
CA SER A 44 36.76 -8.03 35.29
C SER A 44 37.12 -9.37 34.64
N GLY A 45 37.72 -9.32 33.45
CA GLY A 45 38.25 -10.50 32.74
C GLY A 45 39.63 -10.92 33.27
N PRO A 46 40.09 -12.14 32.96
CA PRO A 46 41.33 -12.69 33.51
C PRO A 46 42.59 -12.05 32.88
N GLU A 47 43.59 -11.91 33.73
CA GLU A 47 44.93 -11.39 33.48
C GLU A 47 45.70 -12.30 32.50
N VAL A 48 46.12 -11.75 31.36
CA VAL A 48 46.91 -12.47 30.33
C VAL A 48 48.39 -12.11 30.52
N THR A 49 49.23 -13.14 30.67
CA THR A 49 50.70 -13.03 30.75
C THR A 49 51.30 -12.75 29.36
N PRO A 50 52.38 -11.94 29.23
CA PRO A 50 52.96 -11.62 27.92
C PRO A 50 53.90 -12.72 27.44
N GLY A 51 53.63 -13.26 26.25
CA GLY A 51 54.57 -14.06 25.45
C GLY A 51 55.49 -13.19 24.57
N PRO A 52 56.49 -13.79 23.88
CA PRO A 52 57.53 -13.05 23.18
C PRO A 52 57.00 -12.28 21.97
N VAL A 53 57.51 -11.06 21.79
CA VAL A 53 57.13 -10.10 20.75
C VAL A 53 57.64 -10.55 19.38
N GLU A 54 56.73 -10.83 18.44
CA GLU A 54 57.06 -10.92 17.01
C GLU A 54 57.30 -9.50 16.42
N PRO A 55 58.24 -9.34 15.48
CA PRO A 55 58.47 -8.05 14.83
C PRO A 55 57.27 -7.66 13.95
N PRO A 56 56.97 -6.35 13.85
CA PRO A 56 55.79 -5.88 13.13
C PRO A 56 55.91 -6.10 11.61
N PRO A 57 54.79 -6.31 10.91
CA PRO A 57 54.77 -6.35 9.45
C PRO A 57 55.11 -4.96 8.87
N PRO A 58 55.61 -4.90 7.62
CA PRO A 58 55.96 -3.64 7.00
C PRO A 58 54.73 -2.73 6.84
N THR A 59 54.91 -1.46 7.19
CA THR A 59 53.93 -0.39 7.07
C THR A 59 53.49 -0.22 5.61
N VAL A 60 52.21 -0.48 5.35
CA VAL A 60 51.53 -0.06 4.12
C VAL A 60 51.10 1.40 4.29
N ASP A 61 51.44 2.24 3.33
CA ASP A 61 51.09 3.67 3.30
C ASP A 61 49.58 3.90 3.52
N PRO A 62 49.21 4.99 4.21
CA PRO A 62 47.81 5.33 4.42
C PRO A 62 47.14 5.63 3.07
N ASN A 63 46.09 4.87 2.76
CA ASN A 63 45.22 5.14 1.62
C ASN A 63 44.76 6.61 1.61
N PRO A 64 44.73 7.27 0.45
CA PRO A 64 44.18 8.61 0.35
C PRO A 64 42.70 8.62 0.79
N PRO A 65 42.20 9.75 1.32
CA PRO A 65 40.85 9.84 1.83
C PRO A 65 39.84 9.42 0.76
N VAL A 66 38.97 8.48 1.13
CA VAL A 66 37.83 8.06 0.32
C VAL A 66 36.99 9.31 0.05
N GLN A 67 36.92 9.73 -1.22
CA GLN A 67 36.00 10.79 -1.63
C GLN A 67 34.58 10.35 -1.26
N PRO A 68 33.74 11.24 -0.69
CA PRO A 68 32.32 10.96 -0.57
C PRO A 68 31.78 10.62 -1.96
N PRO A 69 30.84 9.66 -2.07
CA PRO A 69 30.26 9.29 -3.35
C PRO A 69 29.76 10.56 -4.05
N PRO A 70 29.95 10.68 -5.38
CA PRO A 70 29.48 11.85 -6.11
C PRO A 70 27.99 12.02 -5.82
N THR A 71 27.61 13.22 -5.36
CA THR A 71 26.22 13.62 -5.21
C THR A 71 25.50 13.28 -6.51
N ALA A 72 24.46 12.46 -6.42
CA ALA A 72 23.65 12.11 -7.57
C ALA A 72 23.25 13.41 -8.29
N PRO A 73 23.35 13.46 -9.63
CA PRO A 73 22.95 14.65 -10.37
C PRO A 73 21.49 14.97 -10.02
N PRO A 74 21.14 16.26 -9.89
CA PRO A 74 19.76 16.64 -9.64
C PRO A 74 18.86 15.99 -10.69
N PRO A 75 17.67 15.49 -10.30
CA PRO A 75 16.75 14.88 -11.25
C PRO A 75 16.50 15.86 -12.40
N PRO A 76 16.36 15.36 -13.64
CA PRO A 76 16.08 16.23 -14.78
C PRO A 76 14.84 17.08 -14.47
N PRO A 77 14.82 18.35 -14.89
CA PRO A 77 13.68 19.22 -14.66
C PRO A 77 12.42 18.53 -15.21
N THR A 78 11.39 18.45 -14.37
CA THR A 78 10.09 17.91 -14.76
C THR A 78 9.61 18.69 -15.98
N ALA A 79 9.40 18.01 -17.10
CA ALA A 79 8.87 18.65 -18.30
C ALA A 79 7.57 19.39 -17.94
N GLU A 80 7.41 20.61 -18.44
CA GLU A 80 6.18 21.37 -18.20
C GLU A 80 4.97 20.56 -18.69
N PRO A 81 3.88 20.47 -17.90
CA PRO A 81 2.69 19.73 -18.31
C PRO A 81 2.13 20.30 -19.61
N THR A 82 1.90 19.42 -20.59
CA THR A 82 1.26 19.76 -21.87
C THR A 82 -0.25 19.51 -21.80
N VAL A 83 -1.02 19.87 -22.83
CA VAL A 83 -2.47 19.53 -22.89
C VAL A 83 -2.74 18.03 -22.73
N GLY A 84 -1.74 17.22 -23.04
CA GLY A 84 -1.86 15.77 -23.07
C GLY A 84 -2.57 15.31 -24.34
N PRO A 85 -2.59 13.99 -24.57
CA PRO A 85 -3.20 13.42 -25.77
C PRO A 85 -4.73 13.25 -25.66
N TRP A 86 -5.28 13.47 -24.47
CA TRP A 86 -6.68 13.21 -24.16
C TRP A 86 -7.53 14.48 -24.28
N PRO A 87 -8.83 14.32 -24.56
CA PRO A 87 -9.76 15.44 -24.67
C PRO A 87 -9.70 16.38 -23.46
N ASP A 88 -9.75 17.69 -23.74
CA ASP A 88 -9.58 18.78 -22.77
C ASP A 88 -10.91 19.43 -22.37
N GLU A 89 -12.06 18.87 -22.80
CA GLU A 89 -13.36 19.37 -22.36
C GLU A 89 -13.52 19.19 -20.84
N ALA A 90 -14.18 20.15 -20.19
CA ALA A 90 -14.29 20.20 -18.72
C ALA A 90 -14.87 18.92 -18.09
N LEU A 91 -15.77 18.23 -18.81
CA LEU A 91 -16.38 16.98 -18.38
C LEU A 91 -16.65 16.09 -19.59
N VAL A 92 -16.19 14.84 -19.52
CA VAL A 92 -16.41 13.85 -20.59
C VAL A 92 -16.75 12.49 -19.98
N ASN A 93 -17.87 11.89 -20.40
CA ASN A 93 -18.19 10.50 -20.09
C ASN A 93 -17.36 9.57 -21.01
N TYR A 94 -16.27 9.03 -20.47
CA TYR A 94 -15.35 8.15 -21.19
C TYR A 94 -15.97 6.79 -21.48
N SER A 95 -16.81 6.27 -20.58
CA SER A 95 -17.55 5.02 -20.82
C SER A 95 -18.38 5.07 -22.09
N SER A 96 -19.12 6.16 -22.31
CA SER A 96 -19.89 6.38 -23.54
C SER A 96 -19.00 6.65 -24.74
N ARG A 97 -18.00 7.54 -24.60
CA ARG A 97 -17.14 7.99 -25.71
C ARG A 97 -16.29 6.87 -26.31
N TYR A 98 -15.78 5.97 -25.47
CA TYR A 98 -14.84 4.92 -25.89
C TYR A 98 -15.42 3.51 -25.74
N GLY A 99 -16.69 3.36 -25.38
CA GLY A 99 -17.34 2.06 -25.24
C GLY A 99 -16.67 1.15 -24.21
N LEU A 100 -16.38 1.68 -23.02
CA LEU A 100 -15.57 0.96 -22.01
C LEU A 100 -16.32 -0.20 -21.32
N GLY A 101 -17.65 -0.23 -21.40
CA GLY A 101 -18.49 -1.17 -20.66
C GLY A 101 -18.85 -0.67 -19.26
N ALA A 102 -19.75 -1.41 -18.59
CA ALA A 102 -20.28 -1.06 -17.26
C ALA A 102 -19.63 -1.83 -16.10
N SER A 103 -18.73 -2.78 -16.41
CA SER A 103 -18.10 -3.71 -15.45
C SER A 103 -16.70 -3.29 -15.01
N ILE A 104 -16.26 -2.08 -15.37
CA ILE A 104 -14.93 -1.58 -14.98
C ILE A 104 -14.88 -1.43 -13.47
N GLN A 105 -13.92 -2.09 -12.85
CA GLN A 105 -13.71 -2.04 -11.40
C GLN A 105 -12.53 -1.13 -11.00
N GLY A 106 -11.62 -0.84 -11.94
CA GLY A 106 -10.46 0.01 -11.67
C GLY A 106 -9.94 0.73 -12.91
N VAL A 107 -9.36 1.91 -12.70
CA VAL A 107 -8.72 2.74 -13.72
C VAL A 107 -7.36 3.24 -13.23
N ALA A 108 -6.40 3.34 -14.15
CA ALA A 108 -5.09 3.92 -13.89
C ALA A 108 -4.46 4.56 -15.14
N VAL A 109 -3.40 5.35 -14.95
CA VAL A 109 -2.68 6.03 -16.03
C VAL A 109 -1.18 5.82 -15.90
N ASP A 110 -0.53 5.42 -16.99
CA ASP A 110 0.93 5.26 -17.05
C ASP A 110 1.66 6.52 -17.57
N ASP A 111 2.99 6.49 -17.60
CA ASP A 111 3.79 7.63 -18.08
C ASP A 111 3.68 7.93 -19.59
N ALA A 112 3.03 7.06 -20.37
CA ALA A 112 2.72 7.30 -21.78
C ALA A 112 1.27 7.79 -21.98
N TYR A 113 0.58 8.12 -20.88
CA TYR A 113 -0.83 8.50 -20.87
C TYR A 113 -1.77 7.39 -21.34
N ASN A 114 -1.36 6.12 -21.31
CA ASN A 114 -2.29 5.04 -21.55
C ASN A 114 -3.24 4.93 -20.35
N ILE A 115 -4.53 4.78 -20.63
CA ILE A 115 -5.54 4.52 -19.62
C ILE A 115 -5.71 3.02 -19.50
N TRP A 116 -5.33 2.49 -18.35
CA TRP A 116 -5.45 1.08 -17.98
C TRP A 116 -6.79 0.86 -17.27
N LEU A 117 -7.47 -0.22 -17.62
CA LEU A 117 -8.80 -0.58 -17.13
C LEU A 117 -8.73 -2.01 -16.60
N LEU A 118 -9.39 -2.23 -15.46
CA LEU A 118 -9.53 -3.55 -14.87
C LEU A 118 -11.01 -3.95 -14.86
N ASP A 119 -11.30 -5.19 -15.23
CA ASP A 119 -12.65 -5.78 -15.21
C ASP A 119 -12.51 -7.29 -14.97
N GLY A 120 -12.53 -7.68 -13.69
CA GLY A 120 -12.26 -9.06 -13.26
C GLY A 120 -10.98 -9.62 -13.88
N GLU A 121 -11.10 -10.71 -14.63
CA GLU A 121 -9.98 -11.40 -15.27
C GLU A 121 -9.38 -10.66 -16.49
N ARG A 122 -9.92 -9.49 -16.84
CA ARG A 122 -9.57 -8.77 -18.07
C ARG A 122 -8.86 -7.46 -17.77
N ILE A 123 -7.81 -7.20 -18.54
CA ILE A 123 -7.07 -5.94 -18.51
C ILE A 123 -7.29 -5.23 -19.84
N GLY A 124 -7.84 -4.02 -19.77
CA GLY A 124 -8.08 -3.14 -20.90
C GLY A 124 -7.04 -2.05 -20.99
N VAL A 125 -6.62 -1.68 -22.20
CA VAL A 125 -5.79 -0.50 -22.42
C VAL A 125 -6.39 0.37 -23.51
N LEU A 126 -6.64 1.63 -23.16
CA LEU A 126 -7.02 2.68 -24.09
C LEU A 126 -5.83 3.62 -24.25
N ARG A 127 -5.24 3.65 -25.46
CA ARG A 127 -4.03 4.44 -25.74
C ARG A 127 -4.40 5.74 -26.45
N PRO A 128 -3.56 6.78 -26.37
CA PRO A 128 -3.68 7.98 -27.19
C PRO A 128 -4.06 7.68 -28.66
N GLY A 129 -5.19 8.20 -29.11
CA GLY A 129 -5.70 8.02 -30.47
C GLY A 129 -6.55 6.76 -30.71
N ASP A 130 -6.63 5.83 -29.75
CA ASP A 130 -7.57 4.71 -29.82
C ASP A 130 -9.03 5.22 -29.64
N SER A 131 -9.99 4.61 -30.35
CA SER A 131 -11.42 4.90 -30.20
C SER A 131 -12.14 3.94 -29.24
N ALA A 132 -11.47 2.87 -28.82
CA ALA A 132 -11.98 1.86 -27.89
C ALA A 132 -10.81 1.12 -27.22
N PRO A 133 -10.98 0.59 -25.99
CA PRO A 133 -9.94 -0.15 -25.30
C PRO A 133 -9.67 -1.50 -25.97
N ARG A 134 -8.42 -1.94 -25.90
CA ARG A 134 -8.03 -3.32 -26.23
C ARG A 134 -8.05 -4.15 -24.95
N TRP A 135 -8.94 -5.13 -24.89
CA TRP A 135 -9.07 -6.04 -23.77
C TRP A 135 -8.22 -7.30 -23.97
N THR A 136 -7.48 -7.67 -22.94
CA THR A 136 -6.71 -8.92 -22.88
C THR A 136 -7.18 -9.75 -21.69
N SER A 137 -7.20 -11.07 -21.87
CA SER A 137 -7.53 -12.08 -20.84
C SER A 137 -6.44 -13.14 -20.80
N GLY A 138 -6.42 -13.99 -19.77
CA GLY A 138 -5.42 -15.07 -19.70
C GLY A 138 -4.04 -14.59 -19.24
N VAL A 139 -3.96 -13.48 -18.51
CA VAL A 139 -2.70 -12.84 -18.08
C VAL A 139 -2.55 -12.96 -16.56
N GLY A 140 -1.33 -13.27 -16.11
CA GLY A 140 -0.98 -13.24 -14.70
C GLY A 140 -1.74 -14.24 -13.85
N GLN A 141 -1.99 -13.91 -12.59
CA GLN A 141 -2.75 -14.75 -11.67
C GLN A 141 -4.20 -14.97 -12.10
N ALA A 142 -4.77 -14.03 -12.87
CA ALA A 142 -6.11 -14.18 -13.44
C ALA A 142 -6.16 -15.18 -14.59
N ALA A 143 -5.03 -15.68 -15.11
CA ALA A 143 -5.01 -16.52 -16.31
C ALA A 143 -5.77 -17.84 -16.15
N GLY A 144 -5.80 -18.39 -14.93
CA GLY A 144 -6.53 -19.61 -14.60
C GLY A 144 -7.95 -19.37 -14.08
N GLY A 145 -8.44 -18.13 -14.13
CA GLY A 145 -9.63 -17.68 -13.43
C GLY A 145 -9.45 -17.56 -11.92
N PHE A 146 -10.53 -17.19 -11.23
CA PHE A 146 -10.53 -16.95 -9.79
C PHE A 146 -11.17 -18.07 -8.96
N GLY A 147 -10.68 -18.28 -7.74
CA GLY A 147 -11.18 -19.30 -6.82
C GLY A 147 -10.19 -19.65 -5.72
N GLN A 148 -10.66 -20.39 -4.72
CA GLN A 148 -9.82 -20.80 -3.58
C GLN A 148 -8.68 -21.75 -4.01
N ASP A 149 -8.93 -22.56 -5.04
CA ASP A 149 -7.96 -23.45 -5.69
C ASP A 149 -7.14 -22.77 -6.81
N ARG A 150 -7.27 -21.44 -6.95
CA ARG A 150 -6.58 -20.63 -7.96
C ARG A 150 -5.52 -19.73 -7.34
N ARG A 151 -4.82 -18.99 -8.20
CA ARG A 151 -3.80 -18.02 -7.76
C ARG A 151 -4.41 -16.81 -7.06
N ALA A 152 -5.65 -16.43 -7.37
CA ALA A 152 -6.34 -15.33 -6.71
C ALA A 152 -7.83 -15.61 -6.53
N LEU A 153 -8.43 -14.95 -5.54
CA LEU A 153 -9.88 -14.92 -5.32
C LEU A 153 -10.58 -13.88 -6.19
N ASP A 154 -9.88 -12.78 -6.48
CA ASP A 154 -10.30 -11.74 -7.42
C ASP A 154 -9.10 -10.84 -7.73
N SER A 155 -9.23 -10.07 -8.80
CA SER A 155 -8.44 -8.86 -9.00
C SER A 155 -9.04 -7.70 -8.21
N SER A 156 -8.22 -6.84 -7.64
CA SER A 156 -8.68 -5.78 -6.73
C SER A 156 -8.40 -4.38 -7.23
N VAL A 157 -7.20 -4.15 -7.76
CA VAL A 157 -6.72 -2.82 -8.12
C VAL A 157 -5.88 -2.85 -9.39
N ILE A 158 -5.80 -1.71 -10.07
CA ILE A 158 -4.83 -1.49 -11.13
C ILE A 158 -4.14 -0.14 -10.91
N CYS A 159 -2.81 -0.13 -11.05
CA CYS A 159 -1.99 1.07 -10.97
C CYS A 159 -1.13 1.23 -12.21
N GLY A 160 -0.96 2.48 -12.65
CA GLY A 160 -0.14 2.81 -13.79
C GLY A 160 1.33 2.81 -13.40
N GLY A 161 2.20 2.48 -14.36
CA GLY A 161 3.64 2.46 -14.17
C GLY A 161 4.36 3.44 -15.07
N SER A 162 5.58 3.04 -15.44
CA SER A 162 6.30 3.59 -16.59
C SER A 162 5.50 3.39 -17.87
N ALA A 163 5.89 4.09 -18.94
CA ALA A 163 5.25 3.99 -20.26
C ALA A 163 5.01 2.53 -20.67
N GLY A 164 3.74 2.17 -20.90
CA GLY A 164 3.34 0.83 -21.33
C GLY A 164 3.35 -0.23 -20.24
N ARG A 165 3.44 0.13 -18.95
CA ARG A 165 3.41 -0.79 -17.80
C ARG A 165 2.27 -0.45 -16.85
N ALA A 166 1.67 -1.48 -16.27
CA ALA A 166 0.75 -1.37 -15.14
C ALA A 166 0.99 -2.49 -14.11
N TYR A 167 0.35 -2.34 -12.97
CA TYR A 167 0.43 -3.24 -11.82
C TYR A 167 -0.98 -3.66 -11.46
N VAL A 168 -1.25 -4.96 -11.39
CA VAL A 168 -2.56 -5.53 -11.10
C VAL A 168 -2.52 -6.25 -9.77
N GLY A 169 -3.28 -5.74 -8.80
CA GLY A 169 -3.35 -6.32 -7.47
C GLY A 169 -4.44 -7.37 -7.37
N TYR A 170 -4.26 -8.32 -6.46
CA TYR A 170 -5.16 -9.45 -6.26
C TYR A 170 -5.55 -9.61 -4.79
N LEU A 171 -6.67 -10.31 -4.57
CA LEU A 171 -7.13 -10.74 -3.26
C LEU A 171 -6.86 -12.23 -3.04
N THR A 172 -6.56 -12.59 -1.80
CA THR A 172 -6.57 -13.98 -1.32
C THR A 172 -6.99 -14.03 0.15
N TYR A 173 -7.16 -15.23 0.70
CA TYR A 173 -7.44 -15.43 2.12
C TYR A 173 -6.18 -15.34 2.98
N GLU A 174 -6.39 -15.04 4.26
CA GLU A 174 -5.37 -15.11 5.30
C GLU A 174 -5.05 -16.58 5.64
N LEU A 175 -3.80 -16.84 6.03
CA LEU A 175 -3.38 -18.16 6.47
C LEU A 175 -3.35 -18.23 8.00
N ASP A 176 -3.80 -19.35 8.56
CA ASP A 176 -3.74 -19.61 10.01
C ASP A 176 -2.30 -19.64 10.54
N THR A 177 -1.34 -20.02 9.68
CA THR A 177 0.10 -19.95 9.98
C THR A 177 0.86 -19.34 8.81
N ALA A 178 1.40 -18.15 9.00
CA ALA A 178 2.07 -17.41 7.94
C ALA A 178 3.54 -17.82 7.69
N PHE A 179 4.09 -18.79 8.46
CA PHE A 179 5.50 -19.20 8.37
C PHE A 179 5.85 -19.95 7.09
N ILE A 180 6.77 -19.40 6.30
CA ILE A 180 7.29 -19.96 5.05
C ILE A 180 8.65 -20.62 5.27
N TYR A 181 8.82 -21.83 4.74
CA TYR A 181 10.12 -22.48 4.59
C TYR A 181 10.42 -22.65 3.11
N SER A 182 11.63 -22.27 2.70
CA SER A 182 12.15 -22.50 1.35
C SER A 182 12.45 -23.99 1.11
N PRO A 183 12.50 -24.46 -0.15
CA PRO A 183 12.82 -25.86 -0.45
C PRO A 183 14.18 -26.34 0.07
N ASP A 184 15.15 -25.44 0.23
CA ASP A 184 16.47 -25.75 0.81
C ASP A 184 16.49 -25.70 2.35
N GLY A 185 15.33 -25.46 2.98
CA GLY A 185 15.16 -25.38 4.42
C GLY A 185 15.77 -24.13 5.03
N SER A 186 16.24 -23.17 4.22
CA SER A 186 16.79 -21.90 4.72
C SER A 186 15.67 -21.03 5.28
N ASP A 187 15.56 -21.04 6.60
CA ASP A 187 14.96 -19.95 7.35
C ASP A 187 15.91 -18.73 7.25
N PHE A 188 15.32 -17.54 7.22
CA PHE A 188 15.94 -16.21 7.29
C PHE A 188 17.35 -16.13 7.92
N PRO A 189 18.21 -15.14 7.56
CA PRO A 189 19.60 -15.04 8.02
C PRO A 189 19.85 -15.13 9.55
N ASN A 190 18.87 -14.81 10.39
CA ASN A 190 18.98 -14.89 11.86
C ASN A 190 18.56 -16.25 12.45
N TYR A 191 18.02 -17.16 11.65
CA TYR A 191 17.63 -18.51 12.04
C TYR A 191 18.58 -19.49 11.36
N ASN A 192 19.79 -19.63 11.91
CA ASN A 192 20.81 -20.53 11.38
C ASN A 192 20.51 -22.00 11.79
N ASN A 193 19.35 -22.53 11.39
CA ASN A 193 18.91 -23.90 11.65
C ASN A 193 18.15 -24.46 10.44
N PRO A 194 18.86 -24.72 9.32
CA PRO A 194 18.22 -25.21 8.11
C PRO A 194 17.65 -26.62 8.34
N ASP A 195 16.36 -26.78 8.07
CA ASP A 195 15.65 -28.05 8.27
C ASP A 195 14.70 -28.29 7.08
N PRO A 196 15.15 -29.06 6.07
CA PRO A 196 14.34 -29.38 4.90
C PRO A 196 13.04 -30.11 5.22
N THR A 197 12.89 -30.68 6.42
CA THR A 197 11.63 -31.34 6.84
C THR A 197 10.51 -30.35 7.14
N ARG A 198 10.83 -29.05 7.27
CA ARG A 198 9.84 -27.98 7.43
C ARG A 198 9.25 -27.50 6.12
N PHE A 199 9.88 -27.83 4.99
CA PHE A 199 9.35 -27.50 3.69
C PHE A 199 8.09 -28.34 3.41
N ASP A 200 6.99 -27.64 3.15
CA ASP A 200 5.74 -28.23 2.69
C ASP A 200 5.43 -27.65 1.30
N PRO A 201 5.45 -28.44 0.22
CA PRO A 201 5.19 -27.94 -1.13
C PRO A 201 3.75 -27.47 -1.34
N VAL A 202 2.79 -28.01 -0.58
CA VAL A 202 1.39 -27.56 -0.62
C VAL A 202 1.30 -26.18 0.01
N LYS A 203 1.90 -26.01 1.19
CA LYS A 203 1.97 -24.71 1.85
C LYS A 203 2.74 -23.69 1.02
N TYR A 204 3.81 -24.13 0.35
CA TYR A 204 4.61 -23.27 -0.51
C TYR A 204 3.81 -22.74 -1.71
N ASP A 205 2.97 -23.58 -2.32
CA ASP A 205 2.09 -23.16 -3.43
C ASP A 205 1.02 -22.14 -2.97
N GLU A 206 0.59 -22.22 -1.71
CA GLU A 206 -0.29 -21.20 -1.11
C GLU A 206 0.37 -19.83 -1.06
N TYR A 207 1.70 -19.74 -0.92
CA TYR A 207 2.39 -18.45 -0.90
C TYR A 207 2.40 -17.76 -2.26
N LEU A 208 2.26 -18.48 -3.37
CA LEU A 208 2.18 -17.90 -4.71
C LEU A 208 0.82 -17.26 -5.04
N LYS A 209 -0.08 -17.12 -4.06
CA LYS A 209 -1.44 -16.62 -4.26
C LYS A 209 -1.59 -15.18 -3.79
N GLY A 210 -2.22 -14.34 -4.62
CA GLY A 210 -2.53 -12.95 -4.32
C GLY A 210 -1.43 -11.98 -4.72
N ASP A 211 -1.30 -10.89 -3.97
CA ASP A 211 -0.35 -9.80 -4.14
C ASP A 211 -0.46 -9.03 -5.47
N MET A 212 0.60 -8.90 -6.28
CA MET A 212 0.72 -7.98 -7.39
C MET A 212 1.43 -8.61 -8.59
N ASP A 213 0.79 -8.55 -9.75
CA ASP A 213 1.45 -8.76 -11.03
C ASP A 213 1.86 -7.43 -11.67
N VAL A 214 2.98 -7.44 -12.35
CA VAL A 214 3.41 -6.38 -13.27
C VAL A 214 3.09 -6.83 -14.68
N VAL A 215 2.35 -6.01 -15.41
CA VAL A 215 1.97 -6.26 -16.80
C VAL A 215 2.50 -5.16 -17.71
N LYS A 216 2.71 -5.49 -18.98
CA LYS A 216 3.17 -4.54 -19.98
C LYS A 216 2.46 -4.69 -21.32
N LEU A 217 2.47 -3.63 -22.11
CA LEU A 217 2.06 -3.66 -23.52
C LEU A 217 3.12 -4.40 -24.35
N GLY A 218 2.70 -5.46 -25.02
CA GLY A 218 3.43 -6.13 -26.08
C GLY A 218 3.50 -5.28 -27.35
N ALA A 219 4.37 -5.69 -28.28
CA ALA A 219 4.56 -5.00 -29.55
C ALA A 219 3.31 -5.02 -30.46
N ASP A 220 2.46 -6.03 -30.29
CA ASP A 220 1.15 -6.16 -30.96
C ASP A 220 0.04 -5.34 -30.27
N GLY A 221 0.36 -4.72 -29.13
CA GLY A 221 -0.57 -3.97 -28.28
C GLY A 221 -1.46 -4.84 -27.40
N GLN A 222 -1.16 -6.13 -27.24
CA GLN A 222 -1.76 -6.98 -26.20
C GLN A 222 -1.09 -6.74 -24.86
N VAL A 223 -1.80 -7.00 -23.76
CA VAL A 223 -1.21 -6.99 -22.43
C VAL A 223 -0.55 -8.34 -22.16
N VAL A 224 0.69 -8.33 -21.69
CA VAL A 224 1.41 -9.55 -21.30
C VAL A 224 1.92 -9.43 -19.87
N LEU A 225 2.02 -10.57 -19.18
CA LEU A 225 2.69 -10.62 -17.88
C LEU A 225 4.16 -10.26 -18.08
N GLU A 226 4.64 -9.29 -17.32
CA GLU A 226 6.06 -8.99 -17.22
C GLU A 226 6.69 -9.81 -16.09
N GLU A 227 6.07 -9.76 -14.91
CA GLU A 227 6.56 -10.44 -13.71
C GLU A 227 5.44 -10.55 -12.67
N HIS A 228 5.43 -11.64 -11.91
CA HIS A 228 4.74 -11.68 -10.63
C HIS A 228 5.70 -11.12 -9.56
N LEU A 229 5.37 -9.98 -8.95
CA LEU A 229 6.35 -9.10 -8.31
C LEU A 229 7.02 -9.77 -7.09
N SER A 230 8.30 -10.14 -7.21
CA SER A 230 8.98 -10.95 -6.18
C SER A 230 10.36 -10.44 -5.76
N ARG A 231 10.90 -9.40 -6.41
CA ARG A 231 12.23 -8.86 -6.08
C ARG A 231 12.17 -7.87 -4.92
N SER A 232 12.63 -8.31 -3.76
CA SER A 232 12.84 -7.43 -2.60
C SER A 232 14.09 -6.57 -2.78
N ALA A 233 14.01 -5.30 -2.37
CA ALA A 233 15.13 -4.37 -2.29
C ALA A 233 16.15 -4.75 -1.19
N ARG A 234 15.83 -5.74 -0.36
CA ARG A 234 16.75 -6.39 0.58
C ARG A 234 16.86 -7.87 0.22
N SER A 235 18.06 -8.42 0.35
CA SER A 235 18.27 -9.86 0.18
C SER A 235 18.03 -10.56 1.52
N ASN A 236 16.90 -11.26 1.65
CA ASN A 236 16.56 -11.93 2.91
C ASN A 236 15.56 -13.10 2.80
N GLY A 237 15.34 -13.66 1.61
CA GLY A 237 14.54 -14.88 1.44
C GLY A 237 14.37 -15.31 -0.03
N PRO A 238 13.43 -16.24 -0.31
CA PRO A 238 13.15 -16.71 -1.67
C PRO A 238 12.70 -15.57 -2.57
N SER A 239 13.21 -15.55 -3.80
CA SER A 239 13.01 -14.44 -4.75
C SER A 239 11.89 -14.68 -5.76
N ASP A 240 11.10 -15.73 -5.62
CA ASP A 240 10.14 -16.23 -6.60
C ASP A 240 8.74 -16.50 -6.04
N ILE A 241 8.44 -15.96 -4.85
CA ILE A 241 7.18 -16.20 -4.13
C ILE A 241 6.31 -14.97 -3.96
N GLY A 242 6.48 -13.92 -4.78
CA GLY A 242 5.68 -12.69 -4.65
C GLY A 242 6.16 -11.74 -3.54
N ILE A 243 5.27 -10.88 -3.03
CA ILE A 243 5.63 -9.85 -2.03
C ILE A 243 5.70 -10.47 -0.64
N ARG A 244 6.79 -10.19 0.10
CA ARG A 244 7.07 -10.73 1.44
C ARG A 244 7.53 -9.65 2.39
N ASN A 245 7.37 -9.89 3.68
CA ASN A 245 7.91 -9.01 4.70
C ASN A 245 9.45 -8.89 4.53
N THR A 246 9.93 -7.67 4.23
CA THR A 246 11.35 -7.42 3.97
C THR A 246 12.20 -7.16 5.22
N ASN A 247 11.62 -7.23 6.41
CA ASN A 247 12.35 -7.32 7.67
C ASN A 247 12.43 -8.75 8.22
N ASP A 248 11.47 -9.61 7.87
CA ASP A 248 11.40 -11.02 8.27
C ASP A 248 10.61 -11.86 7.24
N HIS A 249 11.31 -12.49 6.30
CA HIS A 249 10.71 -13.22 5.17
C HIS A 249 9.93 -14.48 5.56
N HIS A 250 9.99 -14.90 6.82
CA HIS A 250 9.14 -15.98 7.28
C HIS A 250 7.67 -15.61 7.25
N PHE A 251 7.34 -14.32 7.40
CA PHE A 251 5.97 -13.87 7.49
C PHE A 251 5.41 -13.52 6.12
N ASP A 252 4.28 -14.15 5.81
CA ASP A 252 3.46 -13.79 4.69
C ASP A 252 2.36 -12.78 5.07
N GLU A 253 2.68 -11.51 4.88
CA GLU A 253 1.89 -10.41 5.43
C GLU A 253 1.27 -9.50 4.34
N ASP A 254 1.69 -9.59 3.07
CA ASP A 254 1.24 -8.67 2.00
C ASP A 254 0.44 -9.35 0.88
N ARG A 255 -0.27 -10.42 1.23
CA ARG A 255 -0.97 -11.31 0.31
C ARG A 255 -2.15 -10.69 -0.43
N SER A 256 -2.85 -9.75 0.17
CA SER A 256 -4.03 -9.12 -0.43
C SER A 256 -3.77 -7.65 -0.65
N VAL A 257 -3.96 -7.17 -1.87
CA VAL A 257 -3.82 -5.74 -2.20
C VAL A 257 -5.21 -5.10 -2.25
N PHE A 258 -5.41 -4.02 -1.49
CA PHE A 258 -6.71 -3.34 -1.40
C PHE A 258 -6.74 -1.97 -2.05
N THR A 259 -5.59 -1.33 -2.18
CA THR A 259 -5.44 0.00 -2.75
C THR A 259 -4.07 0.15 -3.38
N CYS A 260 -3.95 1.03 -4.36
CA CYS A 260 -2.66 1.37 -4.93
C CYS A 260 -2.67 2.83 -5.38
N VAL A 261 -1.52 3.49 -5.25
CA VAL A 261 -1.32 4.88 -5.66
C VAL A 261 0.04 5.04 -6.32
N LYS A 262 0.06 5.61 -7.53
CA LYS A 262 1.28 6.06 -8.20
C LYS A 262 1.63 7.49 -7.76
N VAL A 263 2.90 7.74 -7.46
CA VAL A 263 3.40 9.09 -7.21
C VAL A 263 3.54 9.83 -8.54
N MET A 264 2.71 10.86 -8.75
CA MET A 264 2.67 11.60 -10.02
C MET A 264 3.70 12.75 -10.12
N ARG A 265 4.24 13.22 -8.99
CA ARG A 265 5.13 14.39 -8.93
C ARG A 265 6.15 14.30 -7.78
N GLY A 266 7.14 15.19 -7.81
CA GLY A 266 8.15 15.31 -6.77
C GLY A 266 9.27 14.26 -6.88
N GLN A 267 10.07 14.16 -5.81
CA GLN A 267 11.30 13.36 -5.79
C GLN A 267 11.08 11.86 -6.07
N HIS A 268 9.91 11.33 -5.70
CA HIS A 268 9.58 9.91 -5.82
C HIS A 268 8.63 9.61 -6.96
N ARG A 269 8.51 10.52 -7.95
CA ARG A 269 7.66 10.31 -9.13
C ARG A 269 7.96 8.94 -9.76
N GLY A 270 6.89 8.17 -10.02
CA GLY A 270 6.96 6.83 -10.60
C GLY A 270 7.04 5.70 -9.57
N ASP A 271 7.34 5.99 -8.31
CA ASP A 271 7.14 5.01 -7.23
C ASP A 271 5.64 4.73 -7.07
N ILE A 272 5.33 3.52 -6.62
CA ILE A 272 3.98 3.05 -6.33
C ILE A 272 3.92 2.62 -4.87
N TYR A 273 2.82 2.96 -4.20
CA TYR A 273 2.49 2.46 -2.89
C TYR A 273 1.25 1.59 -3.00
N ILE A 274 1.24 0.46 -2.31
CA ILE A 274 0.10 -0.46 -2.28
C ILE A 274 -0.29 -0.67 -0.83
N GLY A 275 -1.58 -0.58 -0.52
CA GLY A 275 -2.11 -0.95 0.78
C GLY A 275 -2.56 -2.40 0.76
N THR A 276 -2.14 -3.16 1.77
CA THR A 276 -2.29 -4.61 1.87
C THR A 276 -3.06 -5.02 3.13
N ASN A 277 -3.18 -6.33 3.36
CA ASN A 277 -3.67 -6.90 4.62
C ASN A 277 -2.76 -6.65 5.83
N HIS A 278 -1.53 -6.16 5.63
CA HIS A 278 -0.62 -5.89 6.73
C HIS A 278 0.19 -4.59 6.58
N GLY A 279 -0.18 -3.69 5.67
CA GLY A 279 0.33 -2.33 5.68
C GLY A 279 0.51 -1.73 4.30
N VAL A 280 1.57 -0.94 4.13
CA VAL A 280 1.90 -0.28 2.88
C VAL A 280 3.25 -0.75 2.37
N THR A 281 3.23 -1.41 1.22
CA THR A 281 4.42 -1.79 0.48
C THR A 281 4.74 -0.71 -0.55
N ARG A 282 6.03 -0.41 -0.71
CA ARG A 282 6.54 0.52 -1.73
C ARG A 282 7.18 -0.27 -2.86
N VAL A 283 6.87 0.12 -4.09
CA VAL A 283 7.35 -0.51 -5.32
C VAL A 283 8.04 0.54 -6.19
N ARG A 284 9.21 0.20 -6.73
CA ARG A 284 9.96 1.00 -7.71
C ARG A 284 10.34 0.10 -8.88
N GLY A 285 9.61 0.25 -10.00
CA GLY A 285 9.81 -0.63 -11.15
C GLY A 285 9.43 -2.07 -10.80
N LEU A 286 10.40 -2.98 -10.80
CA LEU A 286 10.19 -4.39 -10.48
C LEU A 286 10.70 -4.77 -9.09
N GLU A 287 11.13 -3.80 -8.28
CA GLU A 287 11.61 -4.03 -6.92
C GLU A 287 10.62 -3.48 -5.89
N TYR A 288 10.46 -4.18 -4.76
CA TYR A 288 9.62 -3.74 -3.66
C TYR A 288 10.39 -3.67 -2.32
N ASN A 289 9.84 -2.92 -1.37
CA ASN A 289 10.17 -3.05 0.04
C ASN A 289 8.87 -3.00 0.84
N SER A 290 8.71 -3.96 1.76
CA SER A 290 7.48 -4.22 2.52
C SER A 290 7.78 -4.12 4.02
N HIS A 291 6.88 -3.68 4.88
CA HIS A 291 5.73 -2.79 4.69
C HIS A 291 5.75 -1.79 5.84
N ARG A 292 4.98 -0.71 5.74
CA ARG A 292 4.78 0.30 6.79
C ARG A 292 3.32 0.38 7.16
N HIS A 293 3.01 0.43 8.45
CA HIS A 293 1.64 0.66 8.90
C HIS A 293 1.62 1.37 10.25
N PRO A 294 0.65 2.27 10.47
CA PRO A 294 0.37 2.76 11.80
C PRO A 294 -0.23 1.62 12.63
N VAL A 295 0.12 1.59 13.92
CA VAL A 295 -0.14 0.44 14.80
C VAL A 295 -0.61 0.90 16.15
N TRP A 296 -1.52 0.13 16.71
CA TRP A 296 -1.85 0.19 18.12
C TRP A 296 -1.39 -1.08 18.82
N PHE A 297 -0.81 -0.95 20.01
CA PHE A 297 -0.46 -2.08 20.86
C PHE A 297 -1.51 -2.29 21.93
N LYS A 298 -2.28 -3.36 21.81
CA LYS A 298 -3.29 -3.77 22.79
C LYS A 298 -2.63 -4.61 23.89
N PRO A 299 -2.73 -4.22 25.17
CA PRO A 299 -2.23 -5.04 26.27
C PRO A 299 -2.96 -6.40 26.35
N LYS A 300 -2.21 -7.45 26.67
CA LYS A 300 -2.70 -8.80 26.94
C LYS A 300 -2.79 -9.04 28.46
N PRO A 301 -3.65 -9.97 28.92
CA PRO A 301 -3.75 -10.32 30.35
C PRO A 301 -2.46 -10.87 30.97
N ASP A 302 -1.58 -11.46 30.15
CA ASP A 302 -0.28 -12.01 30.55
C ASP A 302 0.82 -10.94 30.70
N GLY A 303 0.49 -9.66 30.50
CA GLY A 303 1.43 -8.54 30.52
C GLY A 303 2.12 -8.26 29.18
N GLY A 304 1.86 -9.07 28.14
CA GLY A 304 2.32 -8.84 26.78
C GLY A 304 1.49 -7.80 26.02
N GLN A 305 1.80 -7.63 24.74
CA GLN A 305 1.04 -6.77 23.81
C GLN A 305 0.75 -7.50 22.51
N THR A 306 -0.38 -7.17 21.87
CA THR A 306 -0.71 -7.55 20.49
C THR A 306 -0.68 -6.31 19.61
N GLN A 307 -0.03 -6.41 18.46
CA GLN A 307 -0.06 -5.37 17.43
C GLN A 307 -1.39 -5.41 16.66
N MET A 308 -2.03 -4.25 16.55
CA MET A 308 -3.27 -4.05 15.81
C MET A 308 -2.95 -3.16 14.60
N ALA A 309 -2.80 -3.79 13.44
CA ALA A 309 -2.45 -3.13 12.18
C ALA A 309 -3.63 -3.03 11.21
N GLY A 310 -4.51 -4.03 11.17
CA GLY A 310 -5.71 -4.02 10.32
C GLY A 310 -5.40 -3.93 8.82
N TYR A 311 -6.46 -3.90 8.02
CA TYR A 311 -6.32 -3.82 6.57
C TYR A 311 -6.14 -2.38 6.11
N THR A 312 -5.22 -2.16 5.19
CA THR A 312 -4.86 -0.83 4.72
C THR A 312 -5.58 -0.51 3.41
N TYR A 313 -6.74 0.14 3.53
CA TYR A 313 -7.51 0.63 2.38
C TYR A 313 -7.21 2.11 2.07
N GLY A 314 -6.92 2.90 3.11
CA GLY A 314 -6.64 4.32 3.00
C GLY A 314 -5.21 4.57 2.58
N LEU A 315 -5.03 5.16 1.39
CA LEU A 315 -3.72 5.55 0.88
C LEU A 315 -3.82 6.88 0.14
N GLY A 316 -2.78 7.71 0.26
CA GLY A 316 -2.67 8.98 -0.46
C GLY A 316 -1.26 9.54 -0.44
N ILE A 317 -1.01 10.55 -1.27
CA ILE A 317 0.26 11.27 -1.33
C ILE A 317 0.00 12.73 -1.01
N ALA A 318 0.59 13.21 0.08
CA ALA A 318 0.51 14.59 0.49
C ALA A 318 1.23 15.54 -0.49
N GLN A 319 0.96 16.83 -0.39
CA GLN A 319 1.54 17.83 -1.31
C GLN A 319 3.07 17.90 -1.21
N ASN A 320 3.61 17.58 -0.04
CA ASN A 320 5.05 17.51 0.23
C ASN A 320 5.67 16.14 -0.10
N GLY A 321 4.89 15.18 -0.60
CA GLY A 321 5.35 13.83 -0.92
C GLY A 321 5.29 12.83 0.23
N ASP A 322 4.78 13.21 1.42
CA ASP A 322 4.52 12.24 2.49
C ASP A 322 3.48 11.21 2.04
N VAL A 323 3.64 9.98 2.50
CA VAL A 323 2.68 8.89 2.31
C VAL A 323 1.67 8.95 3.44
N LEU A 324 0.40 9.07 3.07
CA LEU A 324 -0.74 9.08 3.99
C LEU A 324 -1.34 7.68 4.03
N ILE A 325 -1.45 7.11 5.23
CA ILE A 325 -1.85 5.73 5.45
C ILE A 325 -3.07 5.72 6.38
N GLY A 326 -4.08 4.93 6.05
CA GLY A 326 -5.21 4.68 6.93
C GLY A 326 -5.61 3.22 6.86
N ASN A 327 -5.58 2.57 8.01
CA ASN A 327 -6.08 1.21 8.13
C ASN A 327 -7.43 1.21 8.86
N ASP A 328 -7.88 0.05 9.34
CA ASP A 328 -9.15 -0.06 10.03
C ASP A 328 -9.19 0.67 11.38
N TRP A 329 -8.06 1.01 12.00
CA TRP A 329 -7.98 1.66 13.32
C TRP A 329 -7.28 3.02 13.31
N ASN A 330 -6.10 3.10 12.68
CA ASN A 330 -5.19 4.23 12.79
C ASN A 330 -4.94 4.93 11.46
N LEU A 331 -4.46 6.17 11.60
CA LEU A 331 -3.88 7.01 10.57
C LEU A 331 -2.35 7.05 10.74
N GLY A 332 -1.66 7.12 9.61
CA GLY A 332 -0.20 7.21 9.52
C GLY A 332 0.20 8.29 8.53
N VAL A 333 1.30 8.99 8.82
CA VAL A 333 1.94 9.93 7.89
C VAL A 333 3.43 9.67 7.93
N VAL A 334 3.99 9.20 6.83
CA VAL A 334 5.38 8.77 6.73
C VAL A 334 6.08 9.56 5.63
N THR A 335 7.20 10.19 5.95
CA THR A 335 8.06 10.78 4.92
C THR A 335 8.88 9.65 4.29
N PRO A 336 8.70 9.36 3.00
CA PRO A 336 9.34 8.21 2.37
C PRO A 336 10.85 8.36 2.34
N SER A 337 11.55 7.27 2.64
CA SER A 337 13.00 7.16 2.52
C SER A 337 13.49 7.41 1.09
N VAL A 338 14.75 7.84 0.92
CA VAL A 338 15.35 7.98 -0.41
C VAL A 338 15.62 6.60 -1.03
N ALA A 339 16.32 5.75 -0.29
CA ALA A 339 16.57 4.37 -0.69
C ALA A 339 15.30 3.53 -0.48
N LEU A 340 14.92 2.76 -1.52
CA LEU A 340 13.78 1.84 -1.43
C LEU A 340 13.99 0.83 -0.29
N ALA A 341 15.23 0.34 -0.15
CA ALA A 341 15.62 -0.60 0.88
C ALA A 341 15.44 -0.07 2.31
N ASP A 342 15.16 1.21 2.55
CA ASP A 342 14.94 1.76 3.90
C ASP A 342 13.47 2.01 4.23
N TRP A 343 12.55 1.70 3.31
CA TRP A 343 11.13 2.05 3.44
C TRP A 343 10.46 1.45 4.68
N ASP A 344 10.78 0.22 5.06
CA ASP A 344 10.23 -0.43 6.25
C ASP A 344 10.85 0.07 7.58
N LYS A 345 11.98 0.81 7.55
CA LYS A 345 12.69 1.22 8.78
C LYS A 345 11.86 2.22 9.59
N THR A 346 11.78 2.01 10.90
CA THR A 346 11.17 2.92 11.89
C THR A 346 12.13 3.97 12.44
N ASN A 347 13.32 4.08 11.87
CA ASN A 347 14.29 5.08 12.26
C ASN A 347 13.86 6.46 11.72
N ASP A 348 13.58 7.39 12.63
CA ASP A 348 13.12 8.74 12.32
C ASP A 348 14.12 9.56 11.47
N THR A 349 15.41 9.20 11.40
CA THR A 349 16.37 9.88 10.52
C THR A 349 16.33 9.39 9.08
N LEU A 350 15.87 8.16 8.84
CA LEU A 350 15.84 7.53 7.52
C LEU A 350 14.44 7.60 6.90
N ASN A 351 13.41 7.44 7.73
CA ASN A 351 12.03 7.31 7.32
C ASN A 351 11.11 7.89 8.42
N PRO A 352 11.06 9.23 8.54
CA PRO A 352 10.33 9.91 9.60
C PRO A 352 8.84 9.54 9.64
N GLU A 353 8.35 9.14 10.82
CA GLU A 353 6.93 8.92 11.07
C GLU A 353 6.31 10.13 11.79
N LYS A 354 5.62 10.98 11.01
CA LYS A 354 4.98 12.20 11.51
C LYS A 354 3.70 11.90 12.28
N LEU A 355 3.01 10.82 11.94
CA LEU A 355 1.79 10.37 12.62
C LEU A 355 1.73 8.85 12.67
N ASN A 356 1.30 8.34 13.80
CA ASN A 356 0.85 6.99 14.08
C ASN A 356 -0.12 7.05 15.26
N SER A 357 -1.40 7.28 14.94
CA SER A 357 -2.46 7.56 15.94
C SER A 357 -3.83 7.33 15.32
N TYR A 358 -4.88 7.43 16.14
CA TYR A 358 -6.28 7.50 15.76
C TYR A 358 -6.84 8.92 15.98
N LEU A 359 -8.12 9.14 15.64
CA LEU A 359 -8.85 10.37 15.94
C LEU A 359 -9.77 10.18 17.16
N PRO A 360 -9.41 10.68 18.35
CA PRO A 360 -10.20 10.48 19.56
C PRO A 360 -11.57 11.17 19.54
N GLU A 361 -11.76 12.16 18.65
CA GLU A 361 -13.05 12.82 18.45
C GLU A 361 -14.06 11.98 17.65
N LEU A 362 -13.62 10.89 16.99
CA LEU A 362 -14.46 10.00 16.21
C LEU A 362 -14.89 8.78 17.04
N ASN A 363 -13.95 7.94 17.47
CA ASN A 363 -14.20 6.72 18.26
C ASN A 363 -13.09 6.46 19.28
N SER A 364 -13.24 5.38 20.07
CA SER A 364 -12.16 4.82 20.87
C SER A 364 -11.11 4.12 19.98
N LEU A 365 -9.92 3.84 20.52
CA LEU A 365 -8.85 3.18 19.77
C LEU A 365 -9.15 1.69 19.51
N GLU A 366 -9.96 1.09 20.36
CA GLU A 366 -10.44 -0.28 20.22
C GLU A 366 -11.39 -0.45 19.02
N ASP A 367 -12.18 0.58 18.74
CA ASP A 367 -13.17 0.60 17.68
C ASP A 367 -12.51 0.88 16.33
N LYS A 368 -13.10 0.31 15.27
CA LYS A 368 -12.61 0.53 13.91
C LYS A 368 -13.17 1.82 13.34
N ASP A 369 -12.31 2.60 12.70
CA ASP A 369 -12.62 3.85 12.01
C ASP A 369 -12.83 3.67 10.50
N PHE A 370 -12.42 2.51 9.97
CA PHE A 370 -12.62 2.11 8.57
C PHE A 370 -12.15 3.15 7.55
N TRP A 371 -10.92 3.64 7.68
CA TRP A 371 -10.35 4.62 6.74
C TRP A 371 -10.26 4.05 5.31
N ARG A 372 -10.68 4.82 4.31
CA ARG A 372 -10.72 4.40 2.89
C ARG A 372 -9.90 5.27 1.96
N SER A 373 -9.64 6.52 2.32
CA SER A 373 -8.76 7.40 1.53
C SER A 373 -8.32 8.61 2.36
N LEU A 374 -7.12 9.10 2.09
CA LEU A 374 -6.51 10.23 2.78
C LEU A 374 -5.91 11.18 1.76
N GLN A 375 -6.04 12.48 1.97
CA GLN A 375 -5.47 13.50 1.09
C GLN A 375 -5.02 14.72 1.88
N GLN A 376 -4.12 15.50 1.29
CA GLN A 376 -3.78 16.84 1.77
C GLN A 376 -4.11 17.86 0.68
N THR A 377 -4.92 18.87 1.00
CA THR A 377 -5.18 20.00 0.09
C THR A 377 -4.01 20.98 0.07
N THR A 378 -3.95 21.84 -0.94
CA THR A 378 -2.84 22.80 -1.14
C THR A 378 -2.69 23.85 -0.04
N ASP A 379 -3.71 24.05 0.79
CA ASP A 379 -3.67 24.85 2.02
C ASP A 379 -3.02 24.13 3.21
N GLY A 380 -2.54 22.89 3.03
CA GLY A 380 -1.91 22.06 4.05
C GLY A 380 -2.87 21.26 4.93
N SER A 381 -4.19 21.39 4.75
CA SER A 381 -5.19 20.63 5.52
C SER A 381 -5.18 19.15 5.15
N TYR A 382 -5.16 18.27 6.15
CA TYR A 382 -5.33 16.84 5.95
C TYR A 382 -6.79 16.43 6.06
N TYR A 383 -7.20 15.49 5.24
CA TYR A 383 -8.52 14.90 5.23
C TYR A 383 -8.44 13.37 5.20
N ALA A 384 -9.33 12.72 5.94
CA ALA A 384 -9.52 11.28 5.95
C ALA A 384 -11.00 10.94 5.70
N ALA A 385 -11.25 10.08 4.72
CA ALA A 385 -12.57 9.57 4.40
C ALA A 385 -12.78 8.21 5.06
N SER A 386 -13.82 8.09 5.88
CA SER A 386 -14.23 6.83 6.50
C SER A 386 -15.32 6.15 5.67
N LYS A 387 -15.30 4.81 5.67
CA LYS A 387 -16.36 3.99 5.09
C LYS A 387 -17.72 4.26 5.73
N ASP A 388 -17.75 4.55 7.03
CA ASP A 388 -18.98 4.54 7.84
C ASP A 388 -19.15 5.83 8.67
N PHE A 389 -18.14 6.69 8.76
CA PHE A 389 -18.13 7.85 9.68
C PHE A 389 -17.89 9.21 9.02
N GLY A 390 -18.00 9.29 7.69
CA GLY A 390 -17.94 10.54 6.94
C GLY A 390 -16.51 11.06 6.72
N LEU A 391 -16.42 12.36 6.40
CA LEU A 391 -15.18 13.04 6.08
C LEU A 391 -14.65 13.77 7.31
N TRP A 392 -13.37 13.60 7.62
CA TRP A 392 -12.71 14.22 8.76
C TRP A 392 -11.55 15.08 8.31
N LYS A 393 -11.55 16.35 8.72
CA LYS A 393 -10.35 17.18 8.67
C LYS A 393 -9.54 16.92 9.92
N PHE A 394 -8.24 16.74 9.80
CA PHE A 394 -7.39 16.50 10.98
C PHE A 394 -6.09 17.29 10.96
N THR A 395 -5.50 17.45 12.15
CA THR A 395 -4.18 18.04 12.37
C THR A 395 -3.31 17.07 13.16
N ILE A 396 -2.00 17.21 12.98
CA ILE A 396 -0.99 16.40 13.66
C ILE A 396 -0.31 17.29 14.69
N ALA A 397 -0.48 16.96 15.97
CA ALA A 397 0.19 17.68 17.06
C ALA A 397 1.59 17.09 17.33
N ARG A 398 1.70 15.76 17.29
CA ARG A 398 2.93 14.99 17.41
C ARG A 398 2.69 13.58 16.87
N ARG A 399 3.76 12.77 16.77
CA ARG A 399 3.70 11.40 16.22
C ARG A 399 2.52 10.58 16.74
N SER A 400 2.26 10.58 18.05
CA SER A 400 1.21 9.78 18.68
C SER A 400 -0.09 10.56 18.97
N GLU A 401 -0.30 11.72 18.34
CA GLU A 401 -1.47 12.55 18.64
C GLU A 401 -1.94 13.35 17.42
N ALA A 402 -3.17 13.03 16.98
CA ALA A 402 -3.94 13.81 16.02
C ALA A 402 -5.24 14.32 16.63
N ARG A 403 -5.79 15.36 16.03
CA ARG A 403 -7.10 15.95 16.38
C ARG A 403 -7.96 16.07 15.14
N GLY A 404 -9.20 15.64 15.25
CA GLY A 404 -10.16 15.60 14.15
C GLY A 404 -11.32 16.57 14.33
N THR A 405 -11.90 17.00 13.20
CA THR A 405 -13.22 17.61 13.15
C THR A 405 -13.96 17.08 11.93
N LYS A 406 -15.15 16.54 12.15
CA LYS A 406 -16.02 16.04 11.08
C LYS A 406 -16.44 17.20 10.19
N VAL A 407 -16.30 17.02 8.88
CA VAL A 407 -16.83 17.94 7.88
C VAL A 407 -18.33 17.71 7.76
N THR A 408 -19.12 18.77 7.94
CA THR A 408 -20.58 18.72 7.90
C THR A 408 -21.11 19.06 6.50
N GLY A 409 -22.38 18.70 6.23
CA GLY A 409 -23.08 19.06 4.99
C GLY A 409 -23.08 17.99 3.90
N LEU A 410 -22.26 16.93 4.03
CA LEU A 410 -22.37 15.77 3.15
C LEU A 410 -23.70 15.04 3.40
N PRO A 411 -24.34 14.48 2.35
CA PRO A 411 -25.63 13.80 2.50
C PRO A 411 -25.50 12.39 3.11
N THR A 412 -24.28 11.90 3.32
CA THR A 412 -23.99 10.57 3.85
C THR A 412 -22.64 10.53 4.55
N ASP A 413 -22.51 9.60 5.49
CA ASP A 413 -21.24 9.23 6.12
C ASP A 413 -20.50 8.12 5.35
N ALA A 414 -21.15 7.51 4.35
CA ALA A 414 -20.60 6.38 3.63
C ALA A 414 -19.68 6.84 2.49
N LEU A 415 -18.38 7.04 2.78
CA LEU A 415 -17.41 7.51 1.80
C LEU A 415 -16.51 6.38 1.28
N SER A 416 -16.06 6.52 0.04
CA SER A 416 -15.25 5.51 -0.64
C SER A 416 -13.86 6.01 -1.04
N SER A 417 -13.75 7.28 -1.43
CA SER A 417 -12.53 7.84 -2.01
C SER A 417 -12.51 9.36 -1.88
N ILE A 418 -11.31 9.95 -1.82
CA ILE A 418 -11.11 11.40 -1.94
C ILE A 418 -9.89 11.70 -2.82
N ALA A 419 -9.93 12.82 -3.55
CA ALA A 419 -8.82 13.30 -4.37
C ALA A 419 -8.66 14.82 -4.22
N ALA A 420 -7.49 15.26 -3.75
CA ALA A 420 -7.15 16.68 -3.70
C ALA A 420 -6.58 17.13 -5.05
N THR A 421 -6.96 18.32 -5.49
CA THR A 421 -6.57 18.89 -6.79
C THR A 421 -5.74 20.16 -6.60
N ASP A 422 -5.06 20.59 -7.67
CA ASP A 422 -4.09 21.70 -7.61
C ASP A 422 -4.75 23.07 -7.43
N ASP A 423 -6.05 23.21 -7.77
CA ASP A 423 -6.89 24.37 -7.44
C ASP A 423 -7.22 24.47 -5.93
N GLY A 424 -6.82 23.48 -5.14
CA GLY A 424 -7.04 23.41 -3.69
C GLY A 424 -8.37 22.76 -3.28
N SER A 425 -9.13 22.23 -4.24
CA SER A 425 -10.35 21.49 -3.97
C SER A 425 -10.07 20.07 -3.49
N LEU A 426 -11.09 19.47 -2.87
CA LEU A 426 -11.14 18.07 -2.51
C LEU A 426 -12.41 17.46 -3.12
N PHE A 427 -12.25 16.53 -4.04
CA PHE A 427 -13.34 15.72 -4.57
C PHE A 427 -13.58 14.53 -3.66
N ILE A 428 -14.85 14.20 -3.45
CA ILE A 428 -15.32 13.27 -2.41
C ILE A 428 -16.28 12.28 -3.06
N GLY A 429 -15.81 11.03 -3.15
CA GLY A 429 -16.60 9.91 -3.61
C GLY A 429 -17.48 9.35 -2.50
N THR A 430 -18.79 9.28 -2.76
CA THR A 430 -19.77 8.74 -1.82
C THR A 430 -20.31 7.40 -2.29
N ARG A 431 -20.87 6.63 -1.35
CA ARG A 431 -21.67 5.43 -1.62
C ARG A 431 -23.16 5.80 -1.56
N GLY A 432 -23.75 6.10 -2.72
CA GLY A 432 -25.19 6.34 -2.88
C GLY A 432 -25.59 7.78 -3.21
N PHE A 433 -24.67 8.74 -3.20
CA PHE A 433 -24.98 10.17 -3.41
C PHE A 433 -24.04 10.85 -4.42
N GLY A 434 -23.40 10.07 -5.28
CA GLY A 434 -22.56 10.58 -6.37
C GLY A 434 -21.26 11.24 -5.89
N LEU A 435 -20.78 12.20 -6.68
CA LEU A 435 -19.54 12.93 -6.45
C LEU A 435 -19.83 14.29 -5.81
N TRP A 436 -19.08 14.61 -4.77
CA TRP A 436 -19.12 15.92 -4.11
C TRP A 436 -17.77 16.62 -4.22
N LYS A 437 -17.79 17.94 -4.11
CA LYS A 437 -16.62 18.81 -4.14
C LYS A 437 -16.64 19.74 -2.94
N LEU A 438 -15.57 19.73 -2.15
CA LEU A 438 -15.23 20.79 -1.21
C LEU A 438 -14.24 21.72 -1.91
N ASP A 439 -14.64 22.92 -2.27
CA ASP A 439 -13.78 23.86 -2.99
C ASP A 439 -12.68 24.48 -2.09
N ALA A 440 -11.82 25.30 -2.68
CA ALA A 440 -10.76 26.00 -1.95
C ALA A 440 -11.29 26.93 -0.85
N GLN A 441 -12.52 27.45 -0.99
CA GLN A 441 -13.24 28.27 -0.01
C GLN A 441 -14.02 27.41 1.00
N LYS A 442 -13.83 26.09 0.97
CA LYS A 442 -14.46 25.10 1.83
C LYS A 442 -15.99 25.09 1.72
N GLN A 443 -16.51 25.46 0.55
CA GLN A 443 -17.92 25.27 0.21
C GLN A 443 -18.11 23.89 -0.38
N LEU A 444 -19.12 23.20 0.12
CA LEU A 444 -19.46 21.84 -0.28
C LEU A 444 -20.58 21.87 -1.32
N THR A 445 -20.36 21.24 -2.47
CA THR A 445 -21.31 21.18 -3.58
C THR A 445 -21.37 19.78 -4.20
N HIS A 446 -22.54 19.40 -4.72
CA HIS A 446 -22.68 18.22 -5.56
C HIS A 446 -22.07 18.51 -6.94
N VAL A 447 -21.41 17.52 -7.55
CA VAL A 447 -20.84 17.66 -8.89
C VAL A 447 -21.81 17.06 -9.91
N ASP A 448 -22.43 17.94 -10.70
CA ASP A 448 -23.38 17.52 -11.73
C ASP A 448 -22.68 16.96 -12.98
N GLY A 449 -23.40 16.13 -13.74
CA GLY A 449 -22.93 15.55 -15.00
C GLY A 449 -22.05 14.31 -14.86
N VAL A 450 -21.75 13.86 -13.64
CA VAL A 450 -21.11 12.57 -13.37
C VAL A 450 -22.21 11.52 -13.16
N ASP A 451 -22.29 10.54 -14.06
CA ASP A 451 -23.26 9.46 -13.96
C ASP A 451 -22.92 8.49 -12.81
N GLY A 452 -23.95 7.91 -12.21
CA GLY A 452 -23.83 6.94 -11.13
C GLY A 452 -23.91 7.55 -9.73
N VAL A 453 -24.26 6.71 -8.75
CA VAL A 453 -24.51 7.15 -7.37
C VAL A 453 -23.45 6.65 -6.40
N SER A 454 -22.67 5.64 -6.78
CA SER A 454 -21.56 5.13 -5.97
C SER A 454 -20.25 5.37 -6.71
N VAL A 455 -19.44 6.29 -6.19
CA VAL A 455 -18.07 6.49 -6.66
C VAL A 455 -17.20 5.39 -6.07
N THR A 456 -16.42 4.69 -6.88
CA THR A 456 -15.57 3.58 -6.43
C THR A 456 -14.09 3.97 -6.42
N GLN A 457 -13.68 4.88 -7.31
CA GLN A 457 -12.29 5.33 -7.40
C GLN A 457 -12.22 6.78 -7.89
N LEU A 458 -11.25 7.52 -7.34
CA LEU A 458 -10.82 8.83 -7.83
C LEU A 458 -9.32 8.78 -8.11
N VAL A 459 -8.90 9.17 -9.31
CA VAL A 459 -7.48 9.28 -9.68
C VAL A 459 -7.23 10.67 -10.23
N TYR A 460 -6.34 11.43 -9.58
CA TYR A 460 -5.92 12.74 -10.05
C TYR A 460 -4.58 12.63 -10.79
N ASP A 461 -4.56 13.12 -12.03
CA ASP A 461 -3.39 13.18 -12.89
C ASP A 461 -3.05 14.66 -13.20
N PRO A 462 -2.07 15.23 -12.47
CA PRO A 462 -1.59 16.59 -12.70
C PRO A 462 -0.54 16.69 -13.83
N THR A 463 -0.23 15.59 -14.53
CA THR A 463 0.85 15.55 -15.53
C THR A 463 0.44 16.15 -16.89
N VAL A 464 -0.82 16.58 -17.02
CA VAL A 464 -1.38 17.28 -18.18
C VAL A 464 -2.07 18.58 -17.74
N LYS A 465 -2.31 19.51 -18.68
CA LYS A 465 -2.91 20.83 -18.44
C LYS A 465 -3.99 21.16 -19.46
N PRO A 466 -5.28 21.20 -19.08
CA PRO A 466 -5.78 21.13 -17.70
C PRO A 466 -5.58 19.74 -17.07
N ALA A 467 -5.40 19.63 -15.75
CA ALA A 467 -5.24 18.32 -15.10
C ALA A 467 -6.47 17.42 -15.32
N MET A 468 -6.29 16.10 -15.18
CA MET A 468 -7.36 15.11 -15.33
C MET A 468 -7.75 14.55 -13.96
N LEU A 469 -9.05 14.55 -13.65
CA LEU A 469 -9.62 13.79 -12.55
C LEU A 469 -10.49 12.67 -13.13
N TYR A 470 -10.04 11.43 -12.99
CA TYR A 470 -10.78 10.24 -13.35
C TYR A 470 -11.74 9.89 -12.21
N VAL A 471 -13.03 9.82 -12.54
CA VAL A 471 -14.11 9.50 -11.62
C VAL A 471 -14.76 8.20 -12.07
N LEU A 472 -14.42 7.11 -11.38
CA LEU A 472 -15.05 5.81 -11.62
C LEU A 472 -16.25 5.67 -10.69
N THR A 473 -17.40 5.38 -11.27
CA THR A 473 -18.64 5.10 -10.54
C THR A 473 -19.21 3.75 -10.95
N ASN A 474 -20.26 3.32 -10.26
CA ASN A 474 -21.05 2.14 -10.63
C ASN A 474 -21.80 2.27 -11.98
N ALA A 475 -21.73 3.43 -12.65
CA ALA A 475 -22.30 3.64 -13.98
C ALA A 475 -21.22 3.78 -15.08
N GLY A 476 -19.95 3.95 -14.70
CA GLY A 476 -18.85 4.07 -15.65
C GLY A 476 -17.80 5.11 -15.25
N LEU A 477 -16.93 5.45 -16.20
CA LEU A 477 -15.84 6.38 -16.05
C LEU A 477 -16.19 7.75 -16.66
N THR A 478 -16.11 8.80 -15.85
CA THR A 478 -16.16 10.20 -16.28
C THR A 478 -14.83 10.86 -15.98
N VAL A 479 -14.36 11.76 -16.84
CA VAL A 479 -13.16 12.56 -16.62
C VAL A 479 -13.54 14.03 -16.50
N LEU A 480 -13.06 14.67 -15.43
CA LEU A 480 -13.17 16.11 -15.21
C LEU A 480 -11.84 16.79 -15.52
N ARG A 481 -11.87 18.00 -16.10
CA ARG A 481 -10.69 18.80 -16.45
C ARG A 481 -10.77 20.19 -15.80
N GLY A 482 -9.62 20.74 -15.43
CA GLY A 482 -9.51 22.14 -14.95
C GLY A 482 -9.56 22.34 -13.44
N HIS A 483 -9.16 21.33 -12.67
CA HIS A 483 -9.08 21.37 -11.21
C HIS A 483 -7.68 21.14 -10.68
#